data_AF-A0A6J4VD98-F1
#
_entry.id   AF-A0A6J4VD98-F1
#
_cell.length_a   1.000
_cell.length_b   1.000
_cell.length_c   1.000
_cell.angle_alpha   90.00
_cell.angle_beta   90.00
_cell.angle_gamma   90.00
#
_symmetry.space_group_name_H-M   'P 1'
#
loop_
_entity.id
_entity.type
_entity.pdbx_description
1 polymer ?
#
loop_
_entity_poly.entity_id
_entity_poly.type
_entity_poly.pdbx_seq_one_letter_code
_entity_poly.pdbx_strand_id
1 'polypeptide(L)'
;MSTIGTPDTNEPPLSHRPGWDYTYHLLLIRGATPQILLVRDEEGWALPRFRPTEHDLRAVAHIERAVRQSLGLETRVLRCLSVDRSQAQAKRVETVFVLEVLTDAPPFGADLRWAEATNLEKIPMTSPAQRGLVAQWLHPSDGVSQATTNYPWVLPGWQVEAVAWVGEQLGRHGGGPIAAIGQVRTWALSCVLHIDTPQGAYYLKALPPAYRPEVAVTNFLAAHFPECIPQVIAADLARGWLLLADVGPLMENDRLDLWERIVIQIAAMQRAAIPAVAPLLALGCADQRLDALAAQAGGAADQPAYPRRPPRR
;
A
#
# COMPACT_ATOMS: atom_id res chain seq x y z
N MET A 1 24.75 -5.14 -1.04
CA MET A 1 23.93 -6.36 -1.10
C MET A 1 23.22 -6.52 0.24
N SER A 2 22.00 -6.01 0.34
CA SER A 2 21.10 -6.30 1.44
C SER A 2 19.97 -7.14 0.87
N THR A 3 19.97 -8.40 1.24
CA THR A 3 18.96 -9.40 0.92
C THR A 3 17.63 -9.04 1.58
N ILE A 4 16.55 -9.29 0.85
CA ILE A 4 15.15 -9.49 1.24
C ILE A 4 14.92 -9.36 2.75
N GLY A 5 14.47 -8.19 3.18
CA GLY A 5 13.78 -8.07 4.45
C GLY A 5 12.40 -8.70 4.31
N THR A 6 12.10 -9.66 5.17
CA THR A 6 10.76 -9.83 5.74
C THR A 6 10.14 -8.45 6.00
N PRO A 7 8.81 -8.27 5.91
CA PRO A 7 8.14 -7.00 6.24
C PRO A 7 8.19 -6.67 7.75
N ASP A 8 9.12 -7.28 8.46
CA ASP A 8 9.44 -7.04 9.85
C ASP A 8 10.75 -6.25 9.92
N THR A 9 10.67 -4.96 9.59
CA THR A 9 11.66 -4.00 10.06
C THR A 9 10.94 -2.78 10.60
N ASN A 10 11.14 -2.59 11.90
CA ASN A 10 10.80 -1.46 12.74
C ASN A 10 11.54 -0.15 12.31
N GLU A 11 11.86 0.00 11.01
CA GLU A 11 12.39 1.24 10.44
C GLU A 11 11.21 2.16 10.09
N PRO A 12 11.24 3.44 10.52
CA PRO A 12 10.19 4.36 10.14
C PRO A 12 10.11 4.44 8.60
N PRO A 13 8.90 4.62 8.04
CA PRO A 13 8.76 4.93 6.61
C PRO A 13 9.72 6.06 6.25
N LEU A 14 10.21 6.11 5.01
CA LEU A 14 11.04 7.22 4.53
C LEU A 14 10.32 8.54 4.87
N SER A 15 10.72 9.18 5.97
CA SER A 15 10.32 10.53 6.25
C SER A 15 11.15 11.41 5.34
N HIS A 16 10.50 12.38 4.70
CA HIS A 16 11.17 13.36 3.86
C HIS A 16 12.37 13.95 4.61
N ARG A 17 13.54 13.93 3.97
CA ARG A 17 14.77 14.56 4.49
C ARG A 17 15.07 15.77 3.62
N PRO A 18 14.93 16.99 4.17
CA PRO A 18 15.27 18.20 3.43
C PRO A 18 16.71 18.15 2.88
N GLY A 19 16.88 18.54 1.62
CA GLY A 19 18.18 18.57 0.95
C GLY A 19 18.74 17.21 0.53
N TRP A 20 17.90 16.17 0.48
CA TRP A 20 18.21 14.89 -0.17
C TRP A 20 17.56 14.82 -1.56
N ASP A 21 18.26 14.20 -2.50
CA ASP A 21 17.74 13.90 -3.83
C ASP A 21 17.07 12.52 -3.83
N TYR A 22 15.83 12.48 -4.29
CA TYR A 22 15.04 11.25 -4.41
C TYR A 22 14.78 10.95 -5.88
N THR A 23 15.00 9.70 -6.28
CA THR A 23 14.66 9.20 -7.61
C THR A 23 13.85 7.92 -7.49
N TYR A 24 12.67 7.90 -8.11
CA TYR A 24 11.83 6.71 -8.20
C TYR A 24 11.99 6.10 -9.58
N HIS A 25 12.35 4.82 -9.61
CA HIS A 25 12.44 3.98 -10.79
C HIS A 25 11.23 3.06 -10.86
N LEU A 26 10.73 2.85 -12.07
CA LEU A 26 9.44 2.23 -12.33
C LEU A 26 9.64 0.91 -13.07
N LEU A 27 9.44 -0.21 -12.35
CA LEU A 27 9.32 -1.53 -12.94
C LEU A 27 7.87 -1.74 -13.39
N LEU A 28 7.57 -1.28 -14.61
CA LEU A 28 6.25 -1.40 -15.21
C LEU A 28 6.10 -2.77 -15.86
N ILE A 29 5.12 -3.55 -15.39
CA ILE A 29 4.79 -4.87 -15.93
C ILE A 29 3.43 -4.86 -16.62
N ARG A 30 3.28 -5.67 -17.66
CA ARG A 30 1.99 -5.89 -18.32
C ARG A 30 1.80 -7.35 -18.72
N GLY A 31 0.54 -7.76 -18.80
CA GLY A 31 0.11 -9.07 -19.29
C GLY A 31 0.41 -10.23 -18.34
N ALA A 32 -0.12 -11.41 -18.68
CA ALA A 32 0.08 -12.65 -17.91
C ALA A 32 1.54 -13.15 -17.97
N THR A 33 2.26 -12.84 -19.05
CA THR A 33 3.71 -13.03 -19.16
C THR A 33 4.37 -11.67 -18.90
N PRO A 34 5.21 -11.54 -17.86
CA PRO A 34 5.74 -10.24 -17.46
C PRO A 34 6.64 -9.65 -18.55
N GLN A 35 6.12 -8.64 -19.23
CA GLN A 35 6.90 -7.73 -20.09
C GLN A 35 7.25 -6.48 -19.28
N ILE A 36 8.48 -5.98 -19.42
CA ILE A 36 8.96 -4.80 -18.69
C ILE A 36 9.17 -3.63 -19.63
N LEU A 37 8.70 -2.44 -19.26
CA LEU A 37 8.98 -1.22 -20.01
C LEU A 37 10.39 -0.71 -19.70
N LEU A 38 11.18 -0.50 -20.75
CA LEU A 38 12.50 0.11 -20.68
C LEU A 38 12.53 1.40 -21.51
N VAL A 39 13.32 2.36 -21.06
CA VAL A 39 13.63 3.60 -21.77
C VAL A 39 15.10 3.59 -22.17
N ARG A 40 15.42 4.09 -23.36
CA ARG A 40 16.82 4.27 -23.78
C ARG A 40 17.44 5.41 -22.97
N ASP A 41 18.64 5.15 -22.48
CA ASP A 41 19.53 6.12 -21.85
C ASP A 41 20.80 6.23 -22.70
N GLU A 42 21.68 7.20 -22.42
CA GLU A 42 22.92 7.43 -23.19
C GLU A 42 23.82 6.17 -23.23
N GLU A 43 23.81 5.39 -22.14
CA GLU A 43 24.68 4.23 -21.93
C GLU A 43 23.98 2.87 -22.21
N GLY A 44 22.69 2.86 -22.55
CA GLY A 44 21.95 1.61 -22.76
C GLY A 44 20.46 1.72 -22.48
N TRP A 45 19.90 0.75 -21.77
CA TRP A 45 18.49 0.74 -21.37
C TRP A 45 18.34 0.87 -19.85
N ALA A 46 17.35 1.62 -19.41
CA ALA A 46 17.07 1.84 -17.99
C ALA A 46 15.57 1.64 -17.69
N LEU A 47 15.23 1.52 -16.40
CA LEU A 47 13.85 1.67 -15.97
C LEU A 47 13.42 3.14 -16.11
N PRO A 48 12.19 3.44 -16.56
CA PRO A 48 11.63 4.77 -16.49
C PRO A 48 11.76 5.33 -15.07
N ARG A 49 12.08 6.62 -14.95
CA ARG A 49 12.36 7.26 -13.67
C ARG A 49 11.80 8.66 -13.59
N PHE A 50 11.48 9.09 -12.38
CA PHE A 50 11.08 10.47 -12.11
C PHE A 50 11.55 10.89 -10.71
N ARG A 51 11.54 12.21 -10.46
CA ARG A 51 11.81 12.77 -9.13
C ARG A 51 10.49 13.02 -8.43
N PRO A 52 10.22 12.37 -7.28
CA PRO A 52 8.96 12.51 -6.58
C PRO A 52 8.95 13.79 -5.72
N THR A 53 7.75 14.29 -5.45
CA THR A 53 7.52 15.37 -4.47
C THR A 53 7.02 14.84 -3.13
N GLU A 54 6.39 13.66 -3.14
CA GLU A 54 5.97 12.90 -1.97
C GLU A 54 7.01 11.81 -1.68
N HIS A 55 7.26 11.52 -0.40
CA HIS A 55 8.34 10.63 0.03
C HIS A 55 7.83 9.49 0.93
N ASP A 56 6.58 9.56 1.41
CA ASP A 56 5.93 8.43 2.06
C ASP A 56 5.70 7.32 1.02
N LEU A 57 6.53 6.28 1.08
CA LEU A 57 6.48 5.11 0.21
C LEU A 57 5.13 4.38 0.19
N ARG A 58 4.28 4.63 1.19
CA ARG A 58 2.95 4.04 1.29
C ARG A 58 1.94 4.82 0.47
N ALA A 59 2.16 6.12 0.25
CA ALA A 59 1.27 7.02 -0.49
C ALA A 59 1.64 7.01 -1.98
N VAL A 60 0.80 6.40 -2.81
CA VAL A 60 1.20 6.02 -4.18
C VAL A 60 0.47 6.77 -5.29
N ALA A 61 -0.54 7.58 -4.96
CA ALA A 61 -1.30 8.36 -5.95
C ALA A 61 -0.42 9.27 -6.83
N HIS A 62 0.68 9.79 -6.28
CA HIS A 62 1.61 10.64 -7.02
C HIS A 62 2.42 9.86 -8.07
N ILE A 63 2.68 8.57 -7.82
CA ILE A 63 3.39 7.69 -8.76
C ILE A 63 2.50 7.41 -9.97
N GLU A 64 1.22 7.05 -9.73
CA GLU A 64 0.24 6.84 -10.81
C GLU A 64 0.09 8.08 -11.68
N ARG A 65 -0.02 9.26 -11.06
CA ARG A 65 -0.09 10.53 -11.77
C ARG A 65 1.15 10.79 -12.63
N ALA A 66 2.34 10.54 -12.09
CA ALA A 66 3.59 10.72 -12.83
C ALA A 66 3.66 9.80 -14.04
N VAL A 67 3.25 8.53 -13.90
CA VAL A 67 3.20 7.57 -15.01
C VAL A 67 2.19 7.99 -16.07
N ARG A 68 0.97 8.38 -15.67
CA ARG A 68 -0.07 8.85 -16.59
C ARG A 68 0.40 10.07 -17.39
N GLN A 69 1.03 11.03 -16.73
CA GLN A 69 1.48 12.27 -17.38
C GLN A 69 2.68 12.06 -18.30
N SER A 70 3.64 11.22 -17.91
CA SER A 70 4.89 11.02 -18.68
C SER A 70 4.81 9.93 -19.74
N LEU A 71 3.99 8.90 -19.51
CA LEU A 71 3.92 7.71 -20.36
C LEU A 71 2.52 7.43 -20.90
N GLY A 72 1.46 8.13 -20.44
CA GLY A 72 0.10 7.90 -20.93
C GLY A 72 -0.53 6.58 -20.50
N LEU A 73 0.04 5.91 -19.49
CA LEU A 73 -0.42 4.60 -19.02
C LEU A 73 -1.24 4.75 -17.74
N GLU A 74 -2.34 3.99 -17.62
CA GLU A 74 -2.97 3.75 -16.32
C GLU A 74 -2.30 2.56 -15.64
N THR A 75 -2.00 2.71 -14.37
CA THR A 75 -1.23 1.71 -13.61
C THR A 75 -1.74 1.57 -12.18
N ARG A 76 -1.39 0.45 -11.53
CA ARG A 76 -1.41 0.31 -10.07
C ARG A 76 -0.04 -0.01 -9.53
N VAL A 77 0.28 0.59 -8.38
CA VAL A 77 1.49 0.24 -7.64
C VAL A 77 1.23 -1.05 -6.87
N LEU A 78 1.99 -2.09 -7.20
CA LEU A 78 1.93 -3.37 -6.50
C LEU A 78 2.70 -3.26 -5.18
N ARG A 79 3.95 -2.81 -5.23
CA ARG A 79 4.80 -2.63 -4.04
C ARG A 79 6.03 -1.76 -4.31
N CYS A 80 6.60 -1.24 -3.22
CA CYS A 80 7.99 -0.80 -3.19
C CYS A 80 8.90 -2.03 -3.14
N LEU A 81 9.75 -2.21 -4.15
CA LEU A 81 10.64 -3.36 -4.28
C LEU A 81 11.98 -3.15 -3.55
N SER A 82 12.52 -1.94 -3.60
CA SER A 82 13.82 -1.63 -3.03
C SER A 82 13.95 -0.15 -2.69
N VAL A 83 14.71 0.15 -1.64
CA VAL A 83 15.13 1.49 -1.22
C VAL A 83 16.63 1.45 -1.03
N ASP A 84 17.38 2.06 -1.96
CA ASP A 84 18.82 2.16 -1.88
C ASP A 84 19.25 3.49 -1.23
N ARG A 85 20.02 3.39 -0.15
CA ARG A 85 20.63 4.51 0.59
C ARG A 85 22.16 4.40 0.62
N SER A 86 22.75 3.58 -0.25
CA SER A 86 24.20 3.39 -0.35
C SER A 86 24.95 4.71 -0.59
N GLN A 87 24.31 5.67 -1.28
CA GLN A 87 24.82 7.02 -1.51
C GLN A 87 24.35 8.05 -0.45
N ALA A 88 24.21 7.63 0.81
CA ALA A 88 23.81 8.51 1.92
C ALA A 88 24.75 9.72 2.11
N GLN A 89 26.05 9.58 1.84
CA GLN A 89 27.01 10.69 1.91
C GLN A 89 26.72 11.76 0.85
N ALA A 90 26.27 11.35 -0.33
CA ALA A 90 25.83 12.24 -1.40
C ALA A 90 24.37 12.72 -1.21
N LYS A 91 23.72 12.33 -0.11
CA LYS A 91 22.31 12.62 0.19
C LYS A 91 21.35 12.16 -0.91
N ARG A 92 21.59 10.98 -1.49
CA ARG A 92 20.73 10.40 -2.54
C ARG A 92 20.00 9.16 -2.06
N VAL A 93 18.74 9.02 -2.48
CA VAL A 93 17.94 7.82 -2.32
C VAL A 93 17.37 7.40 -3.67
N GLU A 94 17.62 6.16 -4.06
CA GLU A 94 16.97 5.53 -5.21
C GLU A 94 15.95 4.52 -4.72
N THR A 95 14.75 4.54 -5.30
CA THR A 95 13.67 3.62 -4.92
C THR A 95 13.11 2.98 -6.16
N VAL A 96 12.87 1.66 -6.11
CA VAL A 96 12.25 0.92 -7.21
C VAL A 96 10.84 0.51 -6.81
N PHE A 97 9.84 0.92 -7.59
CA PHE A 97 8.46 0.48 -7.45
C PHE A 97 8.09 -0.50 -8.56
N VAL A 98 7.26 -1.49 -8.22
CA VAL A 98 6.64 -2.37 -9.21
C VAL A 98 5.22 -1.89 -9.48
N LEU A 99 4.88 -1.77 -10.75
CA LEU A 99 3.58 -1.30 -11.19
C LEU A 99 3.00 -2.24 -12.24
N GLU A 100 1.73 -2.59 -12.10
CA GLU A 100 0.96 -3.26 -13.15
C GLU A 100 0.33 -2.21 -14.06
N VAL A 101 0.48 -2.37 -15.37
CA VAL A 101 -0.19 -1.57 -16.39
C VAL A 101 -1.58 -2.14 -16.68
N LEU A 102 -2.59 -1.27 -16.62
CA LEU A 102 -3.99 -1.62 -16.79
C LEU A 102 -4.53 -1.34 -18.20
N THR A 103 -3.75 -0.66 -19.04
CA THR A 103 -4.13 -0.26 -20.39
C THR A 103 -3.35 -1.02 -21.46
N ASP A 104 -4.01 -1.34 -22.57
CA ASP A 104 -3.33 -1.88 -23.76
C ASP A 104 -2.71 -0.79 -24.65
N ALA A 105 -2.97 0.50 -24.35
CA ALA A 105 -2.45 1.62 -25.12
C ALA A 105 -0.91 1.64 -25.14
N PRO A 106 -0.29 2.01 -26.29
CA PRO A 106 1.16 2.19 -26.34
C PRO A 106 1.57 3.39 -25.49
N PRO A 107 2.71 3.30 -24.77
CA PRO A 107 3.18 4.42 -23.97
C PRO A 107 3.63 5.60 -24.85
N PHE A 108 3.52 6.81 -24.31
CA PHE A 108 4.02 8.02 -24.94
C PHE A 108 5.54 8.12 -24.82
N GLY A 109 6.20 8.54 -25.89
CA GLY A 109 7.63 8.81 -25.91
C GLY A 109 8.37 8.11 -27.04
N ALA A 110 9.38 8.77 -27.58
CA ALA A 110 10.40 8.11 -28.37
C ALA A 110 11.28 7.25 -27.43
N ASP A 111 11.92 6.22 -27.97
CA ASP A 111 12.91 5.40 -27.26
C ASP A 111 12.41 4.55 -26.08
N LEU A 112 11.14 4.15 -26.12
CA LEU A 112 10.58 3.14 -25.22
C LEU A 112 10.54 1.77 -25.89
N ARG A 113 10.73 0.72 -25.11
CA ARG A 113 10.48 -0.66 -25.56
C ARG A 113 9.90 -1.51 -24.45
N TRP A 114 8.97 -2.38 -24.84
CA TRP A 114 8.64 -3.54 -24.04
C TRP A 114 9.71 -4.61 -24.24
N ALA A 115 10.19 -5.16 -23.12
CA ALA A 115 11.15 -6.25 -23.09
C ALA A 115 10.52 -7.47 -22.41
N GLU A 116 10.47 -8.59 -23.13
CA GLU A 116 10.05 -9.86 -22.56
C GLU A 116 11.11 -10.43 -21.62
N ALA A 117 10.67 -11.13 -20.58
CA ALA A 117 11.53 -11.80 -19.61
C ALA A 117 12.66 -12.62 -20.27
N THR A 118 12.31 -13.38 -21.31
CA THR A 118 13.21 -14.26 -22.08
C THR A 118 14.28 -13.52 -22.89
N ASN A 119 14.09 -12.23 -23.16
CA ASN A 119 14.99 -11.42 -23.98
C ASN A 119 15.79 -10.40 -23.17
N LEU A 120 15.49 -10.22 -21.88
CA LEU A 120 16.16 -9.23 -21.02
C LEU A 120 17.65 -9.51 -20.84
N GLU A 121 18.07 -10.77 -20.89
CA GLU A 121 19.49 -11.14 -20.84
C GLU A 121 20.30 -10.48 -21.96
N LYS A 122 19.68 -10.26 -23.12
CA LYS A 122 20.31 -9.66 -24.32
C LYS A 122 20.24 -8.13 -24.34
N ILE A 123 19.53 -7.52 -23.40
CA ILE A 123 19.34 -6.07 -23.35
C ILE A 123 20.31 -5.49 -22.31
N PRO A 124 21.31 -4.67 -22.69
CA PRO A 124 22.24 -4.09 -21.73
C PRO A 124 21.52 -3.05 -20.87
N MET A 125 21.35 -3.35 -19.58
CA MET A 125 20.79 -2.40 -18.61
C MET A 125 21.92 -1.59 -17.96
N THR A 126 21.74 -0.28 -17.85
CA THR A 126 22.76 0.65 -17.33
C THR A 126 23.10 0.40 -15.86
N SER A 127 22.12 -0.01 -15.04
CA SER A 127 22.34 -0.32 -13.62
C SER A 127 22.33 -1.83 -13.35
N PRO A 128 23.48 -2.43 -12.94
CA PRO A 128 23.54 -3.83 -12.52
C PRO A 128 22.63 -4.14 -11.31
N ALA A 129 22.47 -3.18 -10.40
CA ALA A 129 21.59 -3.33 -9.24
C ALA A 129 20.12 -3.44 -9.66
N GLN A 130 19.67 -2.57 -10.58
CA GLN A 130 18.31 -2.63 -11.12
C GLN A 130 18.09 -3.90 -11.96
N ARG A 131 19.10 -4.34 -12.72
CA ARG A 131 19.05 -5.62 -13.44
C ARG A 131 18.83 -6.81 -12.50
N GLY A 132 19.52 -6.82 -11.35
CA GLY A 132 19.33 -7.84 -10.32
C GLY A 132 17.91 -7.84 -9.75
N LEU A 133 17.33 -6.65 -9.49
CA LEU A 133 15.96 -6.51 -9.02
C LEU A 133 14.92 -6.96 -10.06
N VAL A 134 15.14 -6.65 -11.33
CA VAL A 134 14.32 -7.14 -12.45
C VAL A 134 14.35 -8.66 -12.51
N ALA A 135 15.54 -9.27 -12.48
CA ALA A 135 15.69 -10.73 -12.52
C ALA A 135 15.01 -11.39 -11.32
N GLN A 136 15.15 -10.82 -10.12
CA GLN A 136 14.49 -11.30 -8.91
C GLN A 136 12.95 -11.22 -8.99
N TRP A 137 12.41 -10.19 -9.63
CA TRP A 137 10.96 -10.07 -9.82
C TRP A 137 10.42 -11.12 -10.80
N LEU A 138 11.14 -11.37 -11.90
CA LEU A 138 10.75 -12.33 -12.92
C LEU A 138 10.91 -13.79 -12.49
N HIS A 139 11.88 -14.04 -11.61
CA HIS A 139 12.19 -15.35 -11.05
C HIS A 139 12.17 -15.27 -9.52
N PRO A 140 10.97 -15.12 -8.91
CA PRO A 140 10.85 -15.05 -7.47
C PRO A 140 11.29 -16.37 -6.83
N SER A 141 12.04 -16.27 -5.72
CA SER A 141 12.33 -17.44 -4.88
C SER A 141 11.09 -17.87 -4.09
N ASP A 142 11.06 -19.12 -3.63
CA ASP A 142 9.89 -19.71 -2.94
C ASP A 142 9.37 -18.88 -1.74
N GLY A 143 10.26 -18.16 -1.04
CA GLY A 143 9.88 -17.27 0.06
C GLY A 143 9.12 -16.01 -0.38
N VAL A 144 9.34 -15.52 -1.61
CA VAL A 144 8.60 -14.40 -2.19
C VAL A 144 7.17 -14.82 -2.54
N SER A 145 6.99 -16.07 -2.99
CA SER A 145 5.68 -16.68 -3.26
C SER A 145 4.82 -16.85 -2.00
N GLN A 146 5.43 -17.06 -0.83
CA GLN A 146 4.70 -17.07 0.45
C GLN A 146 4.31 -15.66 0.92
N ALA A 147 5.20 -14.67 0.74
CA ALA A 147 4.88 -13.27 1.05
C ALA A 147 3.71 -12.75 0.20
N THR A 148 3.59 -13.18 -1.06
CA THR A 148 2.47 -12.80 -1.93
C THR A 148 1.11 -13.36 -1.46
N THR A 149 1.09 -14.49 -0.76
CA THR A 149 -0.16 -15.05 -0.19
C THR A 149 -0.70 -14.19 0.96
N ASN A 150 0.19 -13.49 1.67
CA ASN A 150 -0.19 -12.63 2.80
C ASN A 150 -0.64 -11.23 2.38
N TYR A 151 -0.30 -10.78 1.15
CA TYR A 151 -0.57 -9.42 0.66
C TYR A 151 -1.16 -9.48 -0.76
N PRO A 152 -2.44 -9.82 -0.91
CA PRO A 152 -3.00 -10.16 -2.23
C PRO A 152 -2.94 -9.02 -3.25
N TRP A 153 -2.96 -7.75 -2.81
CA TRP A 153 -2.85 -6.58 -3.69
C TRP A 153 -1.48 -6.35 -4.33
N VAL A 154 -0.44 -7.10 -3.95
CA VAL A 154 0.86 -7.04 -4.64
C VAL A 154 0.92 -7.95 -5.87
N LEU A 155 -0.13 -8.74 -6.11
CA LEU A 155 -0.23 -9.66 -7.23
C LEU A 155 -0.86 -8.98 -8.44
N PRO A 156 -0.28 -9.17 -9.65
CA PRO A 156 -0.93 -8.76 -10.89
C PRO A 156 -2.34 -9.35 -11.00
N GLY A 157 -3.29 -8.56 -11.49
CA GLY A 157 -4.68 -8.97 -11.71
C GLY A 157 -5.58 -8.90 -10.47
N TRP A 158 -5.05 -8.80 -9.25
CA TRP A 158 -5.88 -8.65 -8.04
C TRP A 158 -6.80 -7.44 -8.13
N GLN A 159 -6.31 -6.34 -8.72
CA GLN A 159 -7.07 -5.11 -8.89
C GLN A 159 -8.36 -5.33 -9.70
N VAL A 160 -8.32 -6.19 -10.71
CA VAL A 160 -9.49 -6.47 -11.56
C VAL A 160 -10.60 -7.12 -10.75
N GLU A 161 -10.26 -8.12 -9.92
CA GLU A 161 -11.21 -8.77 -9.02
C GLU A 161 -11.78 -7.77 -8.00
N ALA A 162 -10.91 -7.00 -7.36
CA ALA A 162 -11.30 -6.01 -6.36
C ALA A 162 -12.25 -4.95 -6.94
N VAL A 163 -11.96 -4.40 -8.11
CA VAL A 163 -12.79 -3.38 -8.78
C VAL A 163 -14.12 -3.95 -9.27
N ALA A 164 -14.13 -5.19 -9.78
CA ALA A 164 -15.37 -5.86 -10.17
C ALA A 164 -16.30 -6.04 -8.97
N TRP A 165 -15.77 -6.47 -7.82
CA TRP A 165 -16.53 -6.56 -6.58
C TRP A 165 -17.06 -5.20 -6.11
N VAL A 166 -16.25 -4.14 -6.16
CA VAL A 166 -16.71 -2.78 -5.82
C VAL A 166 -17.87 -2.36 -6.73
N GLY A 167 -17.76 -2.57 -8.04
CA GLY A 167 -18.82 -2.25 -8.99
C GLY A 167 -20.13 -3.00 -8.71
N GLU A 168 -20.04 -4.29 -8.36
CA GLU A 168 -21.20 -5.10 -7.95
C GLU A 168 -21.87 -4.54 -6.68
N GLN A 169 -21.08 -4.21 -5.65
CA GLN A 169 -21.63 -3.67 -4.39
C GLN A 169 -22.24 -2.28 -4.60
N LEU A 170 -21.56 -1.38 -5.32
CA LEU A 170 -22.12 -0.06 -5.62
C LEU A 170 -23.41 -0.14 -6.44
N GLY A 171 -23.50 -1.08 -7.40
CA GLY A 171 -24.73 -1.34 -8.14
C GLY A 171 -25.89 -1.79 -7.24
N ARG A 172 -25.62 -2.64 -6.24
CA ARG A 172 -26.63 -3.10 -5.27
C ARG A 172 -27.07 -2.02 -4.29
N HIS A 173 -26.15 -1.16 -3.88
CA HIS A 173 -26.37 -0.16 -2.82
C HIS A 173 -26.65 1.25 -3.36
N GLY A 174 -26.85 1.41 -4.66
CA GLY A 174 -27.25 2.69 -5.27
C GLY A 174 -26.11 3.70 -5.45
N GLY A 175 -24.85 3.27 -5.37
CA GLY A 175 -23.67 4.11 -5.61
C GLY A 175 -23.36 4.36 -7.10
N GLY A 176 -24.08 3.69 -8.01
CA GLY A 176 -23.96 3.90 -9.45
C GLY A 176 -22.64 3.40 -10.08
N PRO A 177 -22.39 3.73 -11.36
CA PRO A 177 -21.22 3.25 -12.09
C PRO A 177 -19.94 3.95 -11.62
N ILE A 178 -18.85 3.21 -11.61
CA ILE A 178 -17.52 3.74 -11.32
C ILE A 178 -17.09 4.67 -12.46
N ALA A 179 -16.78 5.93 -12.11
CA ALA A 179 -16.29 6.95 -13.03
C ALA A 179 -14.76 7.01 -13.06
N ALA A 180 -14.10 6.89 -11.91
CA ALA A 180 -12.64 6.88 -11.81
C ALA A 180 -12.17 6.07 -10.59
N ILE A 181 -10.91 5.63 -10.63
CA ILE A 181 -10.28 4.88 -9.55
C ILE A 181 -8.85 5.39 -9.34
N GLY A 182 -8.50 5.73 -8.10
CA GLY A 182 -7.14 6.05 -7.69
C GLY A 182 -6.64 5.10 -6.61
N GLN A 183 -5.32 4.90 -6.51
CA GLN A 183 -4.73 4.17 -5.39
C GLN A 183 -4.18 5.16 -4.36
N VAL A 184 -4.77 5.18 -3.18
CA VAL A 184 -4.37 6.07 -2.08
C VAL A 184 -3.16 5.48 -1.36
N ARG A 185 -3.23 4.19 -1.03
CA ARG A 185 -2.23 3.52 -0.21
C ARG A 185 -1.98 2.09 -0.64
N THR A 186 -0.74 1.64 -0.56
CA THR A 186 -0.38 0.21 -0.66
C THR A 186 0.85 -0.06 0.21
N TRP A 187 0.73 -1.03 1.12
CA TRP A 187 1.81 -1.46 2.02
C TRP A 187 1.44 -2.78 2.71
N ALA A 188 2.27 -3.26 3.65
CA ALA A 188 2.07 -4.56 4.29
C ALA A 188 0.78 -4.68 5.12
N LEU A 189 0.21 -3.57 5.61
CA LEU A 189 -1.00 -3.64 6.46
C LEU A 189 -2.31 -3.41 5.70
N SER A 190 -2.27 -2.78 4.52
CA SER A 190 -3.48 -2.58 3.72
C SER A 190 -3.21 -2.10 2.30
N CYS A 191 -4.21 -2.26 1.44
CA CYS A 191 -4.36 -1.47 0.22
C CYS A 191 -5.63 -0.62 0.33
N VAL A 192 -5.55 0.64 -0.11
CA VAL A 192 -6.67 1.58 -0.12
C VAL A 192 -6.85 2.16 -1.51
N LEU A 193 -8.02 1.93 -2.10
CA LEU A 193 -8.45 2.53 -3.36
C LEU A 193 -9.48 3.62 -3.08
N HIS A 194 -9.40 4.70 -3.84
CA HIS A 194 -10.42 5.73 -3.97
C HIS A 194 -11.25 5.46 -5.22
N ILE A 195 -12.57 5.55 -5.11
CA ILE A 195 -13.52 5.26 -6.17
C ILE A 195 -14.47 6.45 -6.30
N ASP A 196 -14.45 7.09 -7.47
CA ASP A 196 -15.36 8.16 -7.81
C ASP A 196 -16.57 7.62 -8.58
N THR A 197 -17.76 8.09 -8.21
CA THR A 197 -19.01 7.82 -8.93
C THR A 197 -19.81 9.11 -9.05
N PRO A 198 -20.83 9.18 -9.93
CA PRO A 198 -21.75 10.31 -9.95
C PRO A 198 -22.54 10.52 -8.65
N GLN A 199 -22.65 9.50 -7.79
CA GLN A 199 -23.41 9.53 -6.54
C GLN A 199 -22.55 9.90 -5.33
N GLY A 200 -21.22 9.90 -5.47
CA GLY A 200 -20.29 10.21 -4.40
C GLY A 200 -18.96 9.46 -4.53
N ALA A 201 -18.08 9.69 -3.55
CA ALA A 201 -16.81 9.00 -3.44
C ALA A 201 -16.89 7.85 -2.41
N TYR A 202 -16.13 6.80 -2.67
CA TYR A 202 -16.04 5.61 -1.83
C TYR A 202 -14.60 5.15 -1.72
N TYR A 203 -14.32 4.36 -0.67
CA TYR A 203 -13.01 3.77 -0.46
C TYR A 203 -13.11 2.26 -0.30
N LEU A 204 -12.33 1.53 -1.09
CA LEU A 204 -12.04 0.12 -0.79
C LEU A 204 -10.83 0.07 0.13
N LYS A 205 -10.97 -0.54 1.30
CA LYS A 205 -9.87 -0.94 2.16
C LYS A 205 -9.73 -2.47 2.14
N ALA A 206 -8.61 -2.95 1.65
CA ALA A 206 -8.25 -4.37 1.67
C ALA A 206 -7.20 -4.63 2.76
N LEU A 207 -7.39 -5.71 3.50
CA LEU A 207 -6.58 -6.11 4.65
C LEU A 207 -5.94 -7.48 4.41
N PRO A 208 -4.73 -7.73 4.94
CA PRO A 208 -4.10 -9.04 4.83
C PRO A 208 -4.83 -10.04 5.74
N PRO A 209 -4.64 -11.37 5.55
CA PRO A 209 -5.32 -12.39 6.34
C PRO A 209 -5.26 -12.19 7.86
N ALA A 210 -4.11 -11.77 8.38
CA ALA A 210 -3.89 -11.52 9.81
C ALA A 210 -4.75 -10.38 10.41
N TYR A 211 -5.26 -9.47 9.57
CA TYR A 211 -6.06 -8.32 10.00
C TYR A 211 -7.51 -8.38 9.50
N ARG A 212 -7.97 -9.52 8.96
CA ARG A 212 -9.39 -9.72 8.59
C ARG A 212 -10.39 -9.47 9.72
N PRO A 213 -10.10 -9.74 11.01
CA PRO A 213 -11.00 -9.37 12.10
C PRO A 213 -11.37 -7.88 12.10
N GLU A 214 -10.51 -7.00 11.59
CA GLU A 214 -10.80 -5.56 11.46
C GLU A 214 -12.04 -5.29 10.57
N VAL A 215 -12.30 -6.12 9.55
CA VAL A 215 -13.51 -6.01 8.71
C VAL A 215 -14.77 -6.19 9.56
N ALA A 216 -14.80 -7.27 10.35
CA ALA A 216 -15.96 -7.60 11.17
C ALA A 216 -16.16 -6.58 12.30
N VAL A 217 -15.07 -6.17 12.96
CA VAL A 217 -15.10 -5.18 14.04
C VAL A 217 -15.52 -3.81 13.50
N THR A 218 -14.98 -3.35 12.37
CA THR A 218 -15.35 -2.05 11.79
C THR A 218 -16.80 -2.04 11.36
N ASN A 219 -17.29 -3.12 10.74
CA ASN A 219 -18.70 -3.24 10.36
C ASN A 219 -19.63 -3.22 11.58
N PHE A 220 -19.25 -3.90 12.67
CA PHE A 220 -19.98 -3.83 13.94
C PHE A 220 -19.99 -2.39 14.47
N LEU A 221 -18.84 -1.73 14.56
CA LEU A 221 -18.74 -0.38 15.11
C LEU A 221 -19.48 0.65 14.25
N ALA A 222 -19.45 0.53 12.92
CA ALA A 222 -20.21 1.39 12.01
C ALA A 222 -21.73 1.31 12.24
N ALA A 223 -22.25 0.11 12.51
CA ALA A 223 -23.66 -0.07 12.81
C ALA A 223 -24.09 0.51 14.17
N HIS A 224 -23.19 0.51 15.17
CA HIS A 224 -23.50 0.97 16.53
C HIS A 224 -23.13 2.43 16.79
N PHE A 225 -22.17 2.98 16.04
CA PHE A 225 -21.62 4.31 16.21
C PHE A 225 -21.47 5.04 14.85
N PRO A 226 -22.56 5.23 14.09
CA PRO A 226 -22.50 5.81 12.74
C PRO A 226 -21.98 7.25 12.70
N GLU A 227 -22.07 7.99 13.82
CA GLU A 227 -21.52 9.35 13.95
C GLU A 227 -19.99 9.38 14.13
N CYS A 228 -19.37 8.24 14.46
CA CYS A 228 -17.94 8.13 14.77
C CYS A 228 -17.16 7.31 13.74
N ILE A 229 -17.83 6.42 13.02
CA ILE A 229 -17.22 5.44 12.12
C ILE A 229 -17.82 5.62 10.72
N PRO A 230 -17.00 5.62 9.66
CA PRO A 230 -17.50 5.71 8.29
C PRO A 230 -18.57 4.66 8.00
N GLN A 231 -19.59 5.04 7.24
CA GLN A 231 -20.61 4.11 6.78
C GLN A 231 -19.96 2.99 5.97
N VAL A 232 -20.22 1.74 6.37
CA VAL A 232 -19.83 0.55 5.61
C VAL A 232 -20.93 0.25 4.61
N ILE A 233 -20.60 0.38 3.32
CA ILE A 233 -21.50 0.06 2.21
C ILE A 233 -21.58 -1.45 2.03
N ALA A 234 -20.44 -2.13 2.08
CA ALA A 234 -20.33 -3.58 1.98
C ALA A 234 -19.05 -4.09 2.65
N ALA A 235 -19.08 -5.34 3.09
CA ALA A 235 -17.95 -6.02 3.72
C ALA A 235 -17.82 -7.46 3.21
N ASP A 236 -16.61 -7.87 2.86
CA ASP A 236 -16.26 -9.25 2.56
C ASP A 236 -15.25 -9.75 3.59
N LEU A 237 -15.74 -10.51 4.57
CA LEU A 237 -14.94 -11.00 5.70
C LEU A 237 -13.92 -12.05 5.26
N ALA A 238 -14.25 -12.85 4.24
CA ALA A 238 -13.39 -13.91 3.75
C ALA A 238 -12.18 -13.34 3.00
N ARG A 239 -12.39 -12.30 2.19
CA ARG A 239 -11.31 -11.62 1.47
C ARG A 239 -10.59 -10.56 2.29
N GLY A 240 -11.26 -9.98 3.29
CA GLY A 240 -10.70 -8.89 4.10
C GLY A 240 -10.98 -7.52 3.49
N TRP A 241 -12.14 -7.32 2.87
CA TRP A 241 -12.47 -6.08 2.15
C TRP A 241 -13.58 -5.30 2.85
N LEU A 242 -13.40 -3.98 2.93
CA LEU A 242 -14.39 -3.01 3.38
C LEU A 242 -14.59 -1.96 2.28
N LEU A 243 -15.84 -1.77 1.85
CA LEU A 243 -16.24 -0.64 1.02
C LEU A 243 -16.89 0.41 1.92
N LEU A 244 -16.29 1.58 1.99
CA LEU A 244 -16.65 2.66 2.90
C LEU A 244 -17.14 3.88 2.10
N ALA A 245 -18.11 4.62 2.65
CA ALA A 245 -18.43 5.95 2.16
C ALA A 245 -17.27 6.92 2.45
N ASP A 246 -17.11 7.93 1.60
CA ASP A 246 -16.24 9.06 1.89
C ASP A 246 -16.71 9.83 3.14
N VAL A 247 -15.74 10.30 3.94
CA VAL A 247 -15.97 11.09 5.16
C VAL A 247 -15.37 12.49 5.05
N GLY A 248 -14.97 12.89 3.85
CA GLY A 248 -14.40 14.19 3.56
C GLY A 248 -12.87 14.25 3.74
N PRO A 249 -12.30 15.47 3.69
CA PRO A 249 -10.86 15.67 3.68
C PRO A 249 -10.21 15.31 5.02
N LEU A 250 -8.93 14.95 4.95
CA LEU A 250 -8.11 14.78 6.15
C LEU A 250 -7.99 16.11 6.90
N MET A 251 -8.07 16.02 8.23
CA MET A 251 -7.86 17.15 9.12
C MET A 251 -6.39 17.56 9.18
N GLU A 252 -6.13 18.88 9.22
CA GLU A 252 -4.79 19.43 9.47
C GLU A 252 -4.36 19.19 10.93
N ASN A 253 -3.11 18.79 11.11
CA ASN A 253 -2.63 18.26 12.40
C ASN A 253 -2.37 19.34 13.47
N ASP A 254 -2.45 20.63 13.13
CA ASP A 254 -2.17 21.77 14.03
C ASP A 254 -3.39 22.28 14.81
N ARG A 255 -4.56 21.69 14.59
CA ARG A 255 -5.82 22.06 15.24
C ARG A 255 -6.05 21.32 16.55
N LEU A 256 -5.36 21.75 17.61
CA LEU A 256 -5.46 21.13 18.93
C LEU A 256 -6.90 21.05 19.46
N ASP A 257 -7.72 22.07 19.19
CA ASP A 257 -9.13 22.12 19.58
C ASP A 257 -9.96 20.98 18.95
N LEU A 258 -9.64 20.61 17.70
CA LEU A 258 -10.28 19.48 17.02
C LEU A 258 -9.79 18.14 17.58
N TRP A 259 -8.50 18.01 17.85
CA TRP A 259 -7.94 16.80 18.47
C TRP A 259 -8.54 16.51 19.85
N GLU A 260 -8.73 17.53 20.69
CA GLU A 260 -9.40 17.39 21.98
C GLU A 260 -10.82 16.82 21.80
N ARG A 261 -11.59 17.36 20.86
CA ARG A 261 -12.93 16.86 20.53
C ARG A 261 -12.90 15.41 20.04
N ILE A 262 -11.97 15.05 19.17
CA ILE A 262 -11.81 13.68 18.66
C ILE A 262 -11.52 12.71 19.80
N VAL A 263 -10.57 13.03 20.68
CA VAL A 263 -10.19 12.15 21.80
C VAL A 263 -11.38 11.95 22.75
N ILE A 264 -12.13 13.01 23.05
CA ILE A 264 -13.36 12.92 23.86
C ILE A 264 -14.40 12.02 23.18
N GLN A 265 -14.61 12.19 21.88
CA GLN A 265 -15.58 11.39 21.12
C GLN A 265 -15.17 9.91 21.05
N ILE A 266 -13.89 9.62 20.85
CA ILE A 266 -13.34 8.25 20.90
C ILE A 266 -13.53 7.66 22.30
N ALA A 267 -13.22 8.40 23.36
CA ALA A 267 -13.40 7.92 24.74
C ALA A 267 -14.87 7.65 25.07
N ALA A 268 -15.79 8.50 24.61
CA ALA A 268 -17.22 8.29 24.76
C ALA A 268 -17.68 7.01 24.03
N MET A 269 -17.23 6.81 22.79
CA MET A 269 -17.50 5.60 22.02
C MET A 269 -16.94 4.34 22.70
N GLN A 270 -15.68 4.37 23.17
CA GLN A 270 -15.06 3.26 23.89
C GLN A 270 -15.83 2.89 25.16
N ARG A 271 -16.29 3.88 25.93
CA ARG A 271 -17.14 3.65 27.11
C ARG A 271 -18.50 3.06 26.74
N ALA A 272 -19.12 3.58 25.68
CA ALA A 272 -20.40 3.07 25.20
C ALA A 272 -20.29 1.64 24.62
N ALA A 273 -19.11 1.23 24.16
CA ALA A 273 -18.84 -0.12 23.65
C ALA A 273 -18.58 -1.16 24.76
N ILE A 274 -18.49 -0.77 26.04
CA ILE A 274 -18.23 -1.71 27.17
C ILE A 274 -19.23 -2.89 27.20
N PRO A 275 -20.56 -2.69 27.02
CA PRO A 275 -21.51 -3.81 26.99
C PRO A 275 -21.29 -4.77 25.81
N ALA A 276 -20.60 -4.33 24.76
CA ALA A 276 -20.31 -5.09 23.55
C ALA A 276 -18.93 -5.77 23.55
N VAL A 277 -18.20 -5.78 24.68
CA VAL A 277 -16.86 -6.40 24.76
C VAL A 277 -16.88 -7.87 24.34
N ALA A 278 -17.80 -8.68 24.88
CA ALA A 278 -17.86 -10.10 24.52
C ALA A 278 -18.17 -10.33 23.02
N PRO A 279 -19.18 -9.65 22.43
CA PRO A 279 -19.36 -9.65 20.97
C PRO A 279 -18.12 -9.23 20.18
N LEU A 280 -17.44 -8.14 20.56
CA LEU A 280 -16.26 -7.64 19.85
C LEU A 280 -15.10 -8.64 19.90
N LEU A 281 -14.87 -9.29 21.05
CA LEU A 281 -13.88 -10.36 21.19
C LEU A 281 -14.23 -11.57 20.31
N ALA A 282 -15.52 -11.94 20.23
CA ALA A 282 -15.98 -13.03 19.37
C ALA A 282 -15.80 -12.72 17.87
N LEU A 283 -15.78 -11.43 17.48
CA LEU A 283 -15.43 -10.98 16.13
C LEU A 283 -13.91 -10.95 15.87
N GLY A 284 -13.09 -11.28 16.87
CA GLY A 284 -11.63 -11.30 16.77
C GLY A 284 -10.96 -9.95 17.06
N CYS A 285 -11.66 -9.01 17.72
CA CYS A 285 -11.02 -7.81 18.24
C CYS A 285 -9.90 -8.19 19.22
N ALA A 286 -8.74 -7.53 19.09
CA ALA A 286 -7.63 -7.78 19.99
C ALA A 286 -8.01 -7.43 21.44
N ASP A 287 -7.74 -8.35 22.38
CA ASP A 287 -7.97 -8.11 23.80
C ASP A 287 -6.80 -7.29 24.37
N GLN A 288 -7.08 -6.03 24.66
CA GLN A 288 -6.14 -5.06 25.21
C GLN A 288 -6.50 -4.68 26.66
N ARG A 289 -7.28 -5.51 27.37
CA ARG A 289 -7.55 -5.31 28.80
C ARG A 289 -6.27 -5.53 29.61
N LEU A 290 -6.19 -4.90 30.79
CA LEU A 290 -4.97 -4.90 31.60
C LEU A 290 -4.43 -6.30 31.90
N ASP A 291 -5.30 -7.27 32.18
CA ASP A 291 -4.87 -8.66 32.46
C ASP A 291 -4.23 -9.32 31.23
N ALA A 292 -4.82 -9.12 30.05
CA ALA A 292 -4.30 -9.64 28.79
C ALA A 292 -2.98 -8.96 28.40
N LEU A 293 -2.89 -7.64 28.58
CA LEU A 293 -1.66 -6.87 28.37
C LEU A 293 -0.55 -7.27 29.33
N ALA A 294 -0.86 -7.46 30.61
CA ALA A 294 0.11 -7.89 31.61
C ALA A 294 0.65 -9.30 31.28
N ALA A 295 -0.21 -10.21 30.85
CA ALA A 295 0.20 -11.54 30.40
C ALA A 295 1.12 -11.49 29.16
N GLN A 296 0.81 -10.62 28.18
CA GLN A 296 1.65 -10.41 27.00
C GLN A 296 3.02 -9.81 27.36
N ALA A 297 3.05 -8.82 28.26
CA ALA A 297 4.28 -8.20 28.73
C ALA A 297 5.16 -9.18 29.52
N GLY A 298 4.53 -10.05 30.34
CA GLY A 298 5.22 -11.12 31.06
C GLY A 298 5.89 -12.13 30.12
N GLY A 299 5.22 -12.53 29.04
CA GLY A 299 5.78 -13.43 28.03
C GLY A 299 6.87 -12.82 27.15
N ALA A 300 6.85 -11.50 26.93
CA ALA A 300 7.88 -10.79 26.16
C ALA A 300 9.17 -10.56 26.97
N ALA A 301 9.09 -10.49 28.30
CA ALA A 301 10.24 -10.31 29.18
C ALA A 301 11.19 -11.54 29.21
N ASP A 302 10.72 -12.72 28.78
CA ASP A 302 11.51 -13.95 28.66
C ASP A 302 12.19 -14.12 27.28
N GLN A 303 12.03 -13.15 26.36
CA GLN A 303 12.81 -13.12 25.12
C GLN A 303 14.12 -12.33 25.32
N PRO A 304 15.27 -12.79 24.77
CA PRO A 304 16.52 -12.06 24.89
C PRO A 304 16.37 -10.64 24.34
N ALA A 305 16.74 -9.65 25.16
CA ALA A 305 16.55 -8.24 24.87
C ALA A 305 17.09 -7.85 23.48
N TYR A 306 16.24 -7.28 22.64
CA TYR A 306 16.68 -6.58 21.44
C TYR A 306 17.66 -5.46 21.81
N PRO A 307 18.75 -5.24 21.04
CA PRO A 307 19.74 -4.23 21.34
C PRO A 307 19.10 -2.84 21.35
N ARG A 308 19.15 -2.19 22.53
CA ARG A 308 18.68 -0.82 22.73
C ARG A 308 19.45 0.12 21.81
N ARG A 309 18.71 0.98 21.10
CA ARG A 309 19.26 2.09 20.31
C ARG A 309 20.03 3.03 21.25
N PRO A 310 21.28 3.43 20.94
CA PRO A 310 21.99 4.37 21.78
C PRO A 310 21.29 5.75 21.76
N PRO A 311 21.32 6.49 22.89
CA PRO A 311 20.70 7.80 22.98
C PRO A 311 21.37 8.76 21.99
N ARG A 312 20.54 9.54 21.27
CA ARG A 312 21.01 10.58 20.37
C ARG A 312 21.74 11.65 21.20
N ARG A 313 22.99 11.92 20.85
CA ARG A 313 23.67 13.18 21.19
C ARG A 313 23.38 14.21 20.10
#